data_AF-A0A949GFS8-F1
#
_entry.id   AF-A0A949GFS8-F1
#
_cell.length_a   1.000
_cell.length_b   1.000
_cell.length_c   1.000
_cell.angle_alpha   90.00
_cell.angle_beta   90.00
_cell.angle_gamma   90.00
#
_symmetry.space_group_name_H-M   'P 1'
#
loop_
_entity.id
_entity.type
_entity.pdbx_description
1 polymer ?
#
loop_
_entity_poly.entity_id
_entity_poly.type
_entity_poly.pdbx_seq_one_letter_code
_entity_poly.pdbx_strand_id
1 'polypeptide(L)'
;VEVDGALPLLAPMSEVAGRMSVQVGAAALQKSNGGRGVLLGGVPGVRPGKVVVLGGGVSGIAAASIAHGMRADVTVLDVNQKKLGEIDHLFSGTVTTLASNTYEIEQQVMAADLVIGAVLVAGAKAPKLISNELVSKMKPGSVLVDIAIDQGGCFADSHATTHAEPTFKVHNSIFYCVANMPGAVPATSTYALSNVTLRYALALANLGWRDAVAKDRSLALGLNVHEGKVYYQAVATAHGYTVATL
;
A
#
# COMPACT_ATOMS: atom_id res chain seq x y z
N VAL A 1 2.93 14.71 -10.59
CA VAL A 1 2.93 14.22 -11.98
C VAL A 1 1.79 13.25 -12.14
N GLU A 2 0.93 13.47 -13.12
CA GLU A 2 -0.22 12.61 -13.42
C GLU A 2 -0.32 12.36 -14.92
N VAL A 3 -0.61 11.12 -15.31
CA VAL A 3 -0.80 10.69 -16.71
C VAL A 3 -2.04 9.81 -16.74
N ASP A 4 -3.08 10.23 -17.47
CA ASP A 4 -4.35 9.49 -17.61
C ASP A 4 -4.99 9.08 -16.26
N GLY A 5 -4.90 9.95 -15.24
CA GLY A 5 -5.38 9.67 -13.88
C GLY A 5 -4.46 8.79 -13.03
N ALA A 6 -3.34 8.31 -13.58
CA ALA A 6 -2.33 7.54 -12.86
C ALA A 6 -1.21 8.44 -12.30
N LEU A 7 -0.60 7.99 -11.20
CA LEU A 7 0.54 8.66 -10.55
C LEU A 7 1.84 7.88 -10.85
N PRO A 8 2.48 8.08 -12.01
CA PRO A 8 3.58 7.24 -12.47
C PRO A 8 4.83 7.30 -11.58
N LEU A 9 5.03 8.42 -10.87
CA LEU A 9 6.16 8.55 -9.94
C LEU A 9 5.90 7.87 -8.58
N LEU A 10 4.63 7.61 -8.25
CA LEU A 10 4.25 6.90 -7.02
C LEU A 10 4.22 5.38 -7.23
N ALA A 11 3.80 4.93 -8.42
CA ALA A 11 3.68 3.51 -8.78
C ALA A 11 4.88 2.63 -8.35
N PRO A 12 6.16 2.98 -8.60
CA PRO A 12 7.27 2.12 -8.18
C PRO A 12 7.39 2.00 -6.66
N MET A 13 7.06 3.05 -5.90
CA MET A 13 7.09 2.99 -4.44
C MET A 13 5.94 2.12 -3.91
N SER A 14 4.77 2.19 -4.54
CA SER A 14 3.65 1.28 -4.26
C SER A 14 4.00 -0.18 -4.53
N GLU A 15 4.70 -0.49 -5.63
CA GLU A 15 5.17 -1.85 -5.90
C GLU A 15 6.16 -2.34 -4.85
N VAL A 16 7.14 -1.52 -4.47
CA VAL A 16 8.11 -1.86 -3.43
C VAL A 16 7.40 -2.11 -2.10
N ALA A 17 6.52 -1.21 -1.67
CA ALA A 17 5.78 -1.34 -0.42
C ALA A 17 4.89 -2.60 -0.40
N GLY A 18 4.18 -2.87 -1.51
CA GLY A 18 3.38 -4.08 -1.69
C GLY A 18 4.21 -5.35 -1.53
N ARG A 19 5.35 -5.45 -2.22
CA ARG A 19 6.23 -6.62 -2.12
C ARG A 19 6.83 -6.78 -0.71
N MET A 20 7.26 -5.68 -0.11
CA MET A 20 7.83 -5.69 1.23
C MET A 20 6.82 -6.06 2.31
N SER A 21 5.54 -5.70 2.14
CA SER A 21 4.49 -5.97 3.13
C SER A 21 4.38 -7.46 3.49
N VAL A 22 4.54 -8.35 2.51
CA VAL A 22 4.54 -9.79 2.74
C VAL A 22 5.82 -10.24 3.45
N GLN A 23 6.98 -9.67 3.09
CA GLN A 23 8.26 -10.04 3.72
C GLN A 23 8.27 -9.66 5.21
N VAL A 24 7.89 -8.42 5.54
CA VAL A 24 7.81 -7.96 6.93
C VAL A 24 6.68 -8.65 7.68
N GLY A 25 5.56 -8.93 7.01
CA GLY A 25 4.45 -9.70 7.57
C GLY A 25 4.85 -11.14 7.93
N ALA A 26 5.58 -11.82 7.04
CA ALA A 26 6.10 -13.16 7.27
C ALA A 26 7.14 -13.18 8.41
N ALA A 27 8.01 -12.17 8.50
CA ALA A 27 8.94 -12.03 9.61
C ALA A 27 8.19 -11.82 10.93
N ALA A 28 7.21 -10.91 10.98
CA ALA A 28 6.39 -10.65 12.17
C ALA A 28 5.53 -11.85 12.58
N LEU A 29 5.16 -12.73 11.64
CA LEU A 29 4.45 -13.97 11.92
C LEU A 29 5.27 -15.00 12.70
N GLN A 30 6.60 -14.90 12.69
CA GLN A 30 7.45 -15.82 13.45
C GLN A 30 7.19 -15.72 14.95
N LYS A 31 7.20 -16.86 15.65
CA LYS A 31 6.87 -16.91 17.08
C LYS A 31 7.86 -16.12 17.93
N SER A 32 9.14 -16.12 17.55
CA SER A 32 10.20 -15.32 18.17
C SER A 32 9.94 -13.81 18.10
N ASN A 33 9.20 -13.35 17.10
CA ASN A 33 8.80 -11.95 16.93
C ASN A 33 7.42 -11.65 17.53
N GLY A 34 6.85 -12.59 18.29
CA GLY A 34 5.54 -12.47 18.95
C GLY A 34 4.35 -12.93 18.12
N GLY A 35 4.55 -13.24 16.83
CA GLY A 35 3.49 -13.67 15.92
C GLY A 35 2.95 -15.06 16.24
N ARG A 36 2.02 -15.51 15.41
CA ARG A 36 1.33 -16.79 15.55
C ARG A 36 2.26 -18.01 15.42
N GLY A 37 3.40 -17.86 14.75
CA GLY A 37 4.34 -18.94 14.43
C GLY A 37 3.97 -19.70 13.16
N VAL A 38 3.40 -19.01 12.15
CA VAL A 38 2.96 -19.62 10.90
C VAL A 38 3.97 -19.37 9.79
N LEU A 39 4.39 -20.45 9.12
CA LEU A 39 5.12 -20.36 7.85
C LEU A 39 4.11 -20.21 6.71
N LEU A 40 4.16 -19.10 5.97
CA LEU A 40 3.17 -18.80 4.93
C LEU A 40 3.00 -19.93 3.90
N GLY A 41 4.09 -20.52 3.43
CA GLY A 41 4.03 -21.58 2.42
C GLY A 41 3.64 -22.96 2.94
N GLY A 42 3.49 -23.13 4.26
CA GLY A 42 3.34 -24.43 4.89
C GLY A 42 4.44 -25.42 4.47
N VAL A 43 4.14 -26.71 4.60
CA VAL A 43 4.93 -27.84 4.10
C VAL A 43 3.96 -28.97 3.71
N PRO A 44 4.36 -29.98 2.92
CA PRO A 44 3.48 -31.11 2.61
C PRO A 44 2.83 -31.72 3.87
N GLY A 45 1.50 -31.82 3.88
CA GLY A 45 0.72 -32.29 5.03
C GLY A 45 0.31 -31.20 6.04
N VAL A 46 0.75 -29.95 5.86
CA VAL A 46 0.44 -28.81 6.74
C VAL A 46 -0.17 -27.68 5.94
N ARG A 47 -1.25 -27.07 6.45
CA ARG A 47 -1.93 -25.95 5.78
C ARG A 47 -0.99 -24.74 5.62
N PRO A 48 -1.03 -24.02 4.48
CA PRO A 48 -0.36 -22.74 4.35
C PRO A 48 -1.00 -21.68 5.24
N GLY A 49 -0.29 -20.58 5.45
CA GLY A 49 -0.85 -19.40 6.10
C GLY A 49 -1.84 -18.68 5.19
N LYS A 50 -2.90 -18.11 5.78
CA LYS A 50 -3.91 -17.31 5.07
C LYS A 50 -3.53 -15.83 5.04
N VAL A 51 -3.42 -15.27 3.84
CA VAL A 51 -3.10 -13.87 3.57
C VAL A 51 -4.30 -13.18 2.94
N VAL A 52 -4.77 -12.11 3.57
CA VAL A 52 -5.86 -11.27 3.05
C VAL A 52 -5.31 -9.91 2.66
N VAL A 53 -5.53 -9.50 1.41
CA VAL A 53 -5.13 -8.20 0.89
C VAL A 53 -6.37 -7.34 0.67
N LEU A 54 -6.43 -6.20 1.33
CA LEU A 54 -7.49 -5.20 1.16
C LEU A 54 -7.03 -4.16 0.14
N GLY A 55 -7.60 -4.19 -1.07
CA GLY A 55 -7.24 -3.35 -2.20
C GLY A 55 -6.47 -4.12 -3.28
N GLY A 56 -6.95 -4.04 -4.52
CA GLY A 56 -6.40 -4.65 -5.73
C GLY A 56 -5.66 -3.66 -6.63
N GLY A 57 -5.21 -2.52 -6.07
CA GLY A 57 -4.33 -1.58 -6.74
C GLY A 57 -2.89 -2.09 -6.88
N VAL A 58 -1.97 -1.21 -7.28
CA VAL A 58 -0.54 -1.56 -7.51
C VAL A 58 0.10 -2.26 -6.31
N SER A 59 -0.03 -1.69 -5.11
CA SER A 59 0.52 -2.30 -3.88
C SER A 59 -0.15 -3.64 -3.56
N GLY A 60 -1.45 -3.76 -3.80
CA GLY A 60 -2.22 -4.96 -3.53
C GLY A 60 -1.86 -6.14 -4.43
N ILE A 61 -1.74 -5.89 -5.74
CA ILE A 61 -1.28 -6.89 -6.71
C ILE A 61 0.15 -7.30 -6.37
N ALA A 62 1.04 -6.35 -6.09
CA ALA A 62 2.42 -6.63 -5.70
C ALA A 62 2.51 -7.49 -4.41
N ALA A 63 1.66 -7.22 -3.42
CA ALA A 63 1.54 -8.05 -2.22
C ALA A 63 1.01 -9.45 -2.55
N ALA A 64 -0.08 -9.55 -3.32
CA ALA A 64 -0.64 -10.84 -3.73
C ALA A 64 0.38 -11.69 -4.50
N SER A 65 1.18 -11.09 -5.40
CA SER A 65 2.24 -11.78 -6.13
C SER A 65 3.29 -12.40 -5.21
N ILE A 66 3.77 -11.67 -4.20
CA ILE A 66 4.78 -12.20 -3.27
C ILE A 66 4.17 -13.25 -2.34
N ALA A 67 2.98 -13.02 -1.80
CA ALA A 67 2.30 -13.98 -0.94
C ALA A 67 2.00 -15.30 -1.67
N HIS A 68 1.51 -15.20 -2.92
CA HIS A 68 1.28 -16.35 -3.79
C HIS A 68 2.59 -17.05 -4.15
N GLY A 69 3.66 -16.30 -4.46
CA GLY A 69 5.00 -16.85 -4.69
C GLY A 69 5.58 -17.59 -3.48
N MET A 70 5.21 -17.16 -2.26
CA MET A 70 5.51 -17.86 -1.02
C MET A 70 4.57 -19.06 -0.75
N ARG A 71 3.64 -19.36 -1.66
CA ARG A 71 2.63 -20.43 -1.58
C ARG A 71 1.63 -20.28 -0.44
N ALA A 72 1.34 -19.04 -0.04
CA ALA A 72 0.25 -18.76 0.90
C ALA A 72 -1.13 -19.01 0.26
N ASP A 73 -2.14 -19.18 1.09
CA ASP A 73 -3.55 -19.06 0.69
C ASP A 73 -3.90 -17.57 0.62
N VAL A 74 -4.12 -17.03 -0.58
CA VAL A 74 -4.24 -15.59 -0.82
C VAL A 74 -5.65 -15.22 -1.26
N THR A 75 -6.23 -14.23 -0.58
CA THR A 75 -7.51 -13.61 -0.94
C THR A 75 -7.34 -12.11 -1.10
N VAL A 76 -7.79 -11.55 -2.22
CA VAL A 76 -7.79 -10.09 -2.48
C VAL A 76 -9.23 -9.58 -2.49
N LEU A 77 -9.49 -8.51 -1.73
CA LEU A 77 -10.79 -7.83 -1.68
C LEU A 77 -10.66 -6.45 -2.33
N ASP A 78 -11.56 -6.12 -3.25
CA ASP A 78 -11.67 -4.78 -3.85
C ASP A 78 -13.14 -4.45 -4.17
N VAL A 79 -13.46 -3.17 -4.29
CA VAL A 79 -14.80 -2.71 -4.71
C VAL A 79 -14.94 -2.68 -6.24
N ASN A 80 -13.82 -2.62 -6.97
CA ASN A 80 -13.76 -2.54 -8.41
C ASN A 80 -13.74 -3.94 -9.04
N GLN A 81 -14.88 -4.34 -9.60
CA GLN A 81 -15.04 -5.63 -10.28
C GLN A 81 -14.06 -5.84 -11.44
N LYS A 82 -13.71 -4.78 -12.18
CA LYS A 82 -12.73 -4.88 -13.26
C LYS A 82 -11.35 -5.26 -12.71
N LYS A 83 -10.95 -4.67 -11.58
CA LYS A 83 -9.69 -5.02 -10.92
C LYS A 83 -9.67 -6.45 -10.40
N LEU A 84 -10.77 -6.92 -9.83
CA LEU A 84 -10.89 -8.32 -9.42
C LEU A 84 -10.75 -9.27 -10.62
N GLY A 85 -11.39 -8.96 -11.76
CA GLY A 85 -11.23 -9.74 -13.00
C GLY A 85 -9.80 -9.72 -13.56
N GLU A 86 -9.11 -8.58 -13.51
CA GLU A 86 -7.69 -8.47 -13.89
C GLU A 86 -6.80 -9.37 -13.02
N ILE A 87 -7.04 -9.39 -11.70
CA ILE A 87 -6.29 -10.21 -10.74
C ILE A 87 -6.59 -11.70 -10.95
N ASP A 88 -7.86 -12.06 -11.11
CA ASP A 88 -8.26 -13.44 -11.38
C ASP A 88 -7.54 -14.00 -12.62
N HIS A 89 -7.51 -13.22 -13.70
CA HIS A 89 -6.80 -13.60 -14.92
C HIS A 89 -5.28 -13.71 -14.69
N LEU A 90 -4.68 -12.73 -14.01
CA LEU A 90 -3.25 -12.68 -13.73
C LEU A 90 -2.75 -13.91 -12.97
N PHE A 91 -3.56 -14.42 -12.04
CA PHE A 91 -3.23 -15.58 -11.21
C PHE A 91 -3.93 -16.87 -11.65
N SER A 92 -4.60 -16.87 -12.80
CA SER A 92 -5.35 -18.02 -13.32
C SER A 92 -6.29 -18.64 -12.27
N GLY A 93 -6.99 -17.80 -11.51
CA GLY A 93 -7.93 -18.20 -10.46
C GLY A 93 -7.31 -18.77 -9.17
N THR A 94 -5.98 -18.84 -9.06
CA THR A 94 -5.30 -19.39 -7.87
C THR A 94 -5.25 -18.40 -6.69
N VAL A 95 -5.39 -17.10 -6.96
CA VAL A 95 -5.64 -16.08 -5.94
C VAL A 95 -7.15 -15.83 -5.92
N THR A 96 -7.77 -16.01 -4.76
CA THR A 96 -9.21 -15.77 -4.61
C THR A 96 -9.49 -14.27 -4.66
N THR A 97 -10.47 -13.86 -5.46
CA THR A 97 -10.89 -12.47 -5.57
C THR A 97 -12.33 -12.33 -5.06
N LEU A 98 -12.56 -11.35 -4.18
CA LEU A 98 -13.87 -11.13 -3.54
C LEU A 98 -14.28 -9.66 -3.62
N ALA A 99 -15.58 -9.44 -3.82
CA ALA A 99 -16.14 -8.09 -3.74
C ALA A 99 -16.06 -7.57 -2.30
N SER A 100 -15.43 -6.42 -2.12
CA SER A 100 -15.22 -5.82 -0.80
C SER A 100 -16.52 -5.26 -0.24
N ASN A 101 -17.06 -5.92 0.79
CA ASN A 101 -18.17 -5.47 1.62
C ASN A 101 -17.90 -5.85 3.08
N THR A 102 -18.63 -5.25 4.02
CA THR A 102 -18.39 -5.46 5.46
C THR A 102 -18.40 -6.94 5.86
N TYR A 103 -19.35 -7.72 5.33
CA TYR A 103 -19.47 -9.14 5.64
C TYR A 103 -18.23 -9.94 5.19
N GLU A 104 -17.80 -9.75 3.94
CA GLU A 104 -16.60 -10.44 3.43
C GLU A 104 -15.32 -9.98 4.14
N ILE A 105 -15.17 -8.68 4.42
CA ILE A 105 -14.03 -8.18 5.19
C ILE A 105 -13.97 -8.86 6.55
N GLU A 106 -15.07 -8.88 7.31
CA GLU A 106 -15.12 -9.49 8.64
C GLU A 106 -14.75 -10.98 8.59
N GLN A 107 -15.39 -11.74 7.70
CA GLN A 107 -15.14 -13.18 7.56
C GLN A 107 -13.68 -13.49 7.19
N GLN A 108 -13.14 -12.80 6.19
CA GLN A 108 -11.79 -13.07 5.71
C GLN A 108 -10.74 -12.64 6.72
N VAL A 109 -10.90 -11.47 7.35
CA VAL A 109 -9.95 -10.92 8.33
C VAL A 109 -9.90 -11.77 9.61
N MET A 110 -11.04 -12.24 10.14
CA MET A 110 -11.04 -13.12 11.32
C MET A 110 -10.28 -14.44 11.07
N ALA A 111 -10.33 -14.95 9.84
CA ALA A 111 -9.64 -16.18 9.44
C ALA A 111 -8.16 -15.96 9.04
N ALA A 112 -7.70 -14.73 8.85
CA ALA A 112 -6.38 -14.43 8.32
C ALA A 112 -5.26 -14.63 9.35
N ASP A 113 -4.11 -15.11 8.89
CA ASP A 113 -2.87 -15.07 9.66
C ASP A 113 -2.13 -13.74 9.40
N LEU A 114 -2.18 -13.24 8.17
CA LEU A 114 -1.63 -11.96 7.74
C LEU A 114 -2.69 -11.15 6.98
N VAL A 115 -2.87 -9.89 7.35
CA VAL A 115 -3.71 -8.92 6.63
C VAL A 115 -2.85 -7.79 6.11
N ILE A 116 -3.04 -7.41 4.85
CA ILE A 116 -2.32 -6.32 4.19
C ILE A 116 -3.33 -5.26 3.78
N GLY A 117 -3.20 -4.08 4.38
CA GLY A 117 -3.97 -2.89 4.05
C GLY A 117 -3.33 -2.14 2.88
N ALA A 118 -3.85 -2.31 1.68
CA ALA A 118 -3.33 -1.75 0.43
C ALA A 118 -4.34 -0.79 -0.25
N VAL A 119 -5.26 -0.22 0.52
CA VAL A 119 -6.29 0.70 0.00
C VAL A 119 -5.75 2.10 -0.10
N LEU A 120 -5.83 2.67 -1.31
CA LEU A 120 -5.50 4.06 -1.59
C LEU A 120 -6.72 4.74 -2.20
N VAL A 121 -7.17 5.82 -1.56
CA VAL A 121 -8.10 6.77 -2.18
C VAL A 121 -7.29 8.01 -2.54
N ALA A 122 -7.14 8.26 -3.84
CA ALA A 122 -6.32 9.38 -4.31
C ALA A 122 -6.83 10.72 -3.75
N GLY A 123 -5.97 11.46 -3.05
CA GLY A 123 -6.29 12.78 -2.51
C GLY A 123 -7.21 12.78 -1.28
N ALA A 124 -7.51 11.62 -0.67
CA ALA A 124 -8.34 11.52 0.52
C ALA A 124 -7.70 10.62 1.58
N LYS A 125 -8.15 10.80 2.83
CA LYS A 125 -7.77 9.91 3.94
C LYS A 125 -8.25 8.49 3.65
N ALA A 126 -7.41 7.50 3.96
CA ALA A 126 -7.80 6.10 3.79
C ALA A 126 -9.05 5.78 4.65
N PRO A 127 -10.05 5.05 4.10
CA PRO A 127 -11.20 4.62 4.88
C PRO A 127 -10.75 3.61 5.95
N LYS A 128 -11.37 3.67 7.13
CA LYS A 128 -11.14 2.70 8.20
C LYS A 128 -11.97 1.45 7.93
N LEU A 129 -11.33 0.41 7.42
CA LEU A 129 -11.96 -0.84 7.01
C LEU A 129 -11.97 -1.91 8.11
N ILE A 130 -10.98 -1.87 9.02
CA ILE A 130 -10.87 -2.81 10.13
C ILE A 130 -11.00 -2.04 11.44
N SER A 131 -12.06 -2.32 12.19
CA SER A 131 -12.29 -1.78 13.53
C SER A 131 -11.50 -2.55 14.59
N ASN A 132 -11.26 -1.93 15.75
CA ASN A 132 -10.60 -2.61 16.88
C ASN A 132 -11.41 -3.80 17.39
N GLU A 133 -12.74 -3.71 17.34
CA GLU A 133 -13.62 -4.84 17.68
C GLU A 133 -13.36 -6.03 16.76
N LEU A 134 -13.20 -5.80 15.45
CA LEU A 134 -12.85 -6.87 14.51
C LEU A 134 -11.45 -7.44 14.81
N VAL A 135 -10.47 -6.59 15.10
CA VAL A 135 -9.11 -7.03 15.51
C VAL A 135 -9.16 -7.92 16.75
N SER A 136 -10.01 -7.58 17.74
CA SER A 136 -10.15 -8.38 18.97
C SER A 136 -10.65 -9.81 18.72
N LYS A 137 -11.36 -10.03 17.59
CA LYS A 137 -11.89 -11.33 17.15
C LYS A 137 -10.93 -12.10 16.25
N MET A 138 -9.80 -11.49 15.85
CA MET A 138 -8.80 -12.16 15.02
C MET A 138 -8.05 -13.24 15.79
N LYS A 139 -7.43 -14.15 15.02
CA LYS A 139 -6.49 -15.14 15.53
C LYS A 139 -5.41 -14.48 16.40
N PRO A 140 -5.13 -15.01 17.61
CA PRO A 140 -3.97 -14.56 18.40
C PRO A 140 -2.65 -14.73 17.63
N GLY A 141 -1.82 -13.69 17.67
CA GLY A 141 -0.56 -13.59 16.94
C GLY A 141 -0.72 -13.28 15.45
N SER A 142 -1.92 -12.98 14.96
CA SER A 142 -2.13 -12.49 13.59
C SER A 142 -1.39 -11.16 13.38
N VAL A 143 -1.01 -10.91 12.13
CA VAL A 143 -0.25 -9.71 11.76
C VAL A 143 -1.07 -8.86 10.80
N LEU A 144 -1.06 -7.55 11.01
CA LEU A 144 -1.67 -6.56 10.14
C LEU A 144 -0.58 -5.59 9.66
N VAL A 145 -0.40 -5.47 8.35
CA VAL A 145 0.55 -4.55 7.72
C VAL A 145 -0.23 -3.45 7.01
N ASP A 146 -0.14 -2.21 7.50
CA ASP A 146 -0.88 -1.07 6.94
C ASP A 146 0.00 -0.26 5.99
N ILE A 147 -0.06 -0.55 4.70
CA ILE A 147 0.68 0.22 3.66
C ILE A 147 0.07 1.63 3.53
N ALA A 148 -1.22 1.78 3.82
CA ALA A 148 -1.93 3.05 3.72
C ALA A 148 -1.64 4.01 4.88
N ILE A 149 -0.68 3.70 5.75
CA ILE A 149 -0.34 4.51 6.92
C ILE A 149 0.06 5.95 6.57
N ASP A 150 0.70 6.15 5.42
CA ASP A 150 1.08 7.47 4.89
C ASP A 150 -0.13 8.38 4.66
N GLN A 151 -1.32 7.81 4.51
CA GLN A 151 -2.60 8.52 4.33
C GLN A 151 -3.54 8.33 5.54
N GLY A 152 -2.97 8.03 6.70
CA GLY A 152 -3.69 7.87 7.97
C GLY A 152 -4.11 6.44 8.31
N GLY A 153 -3.78 5.45 7.47
CA GLY A 153 -3.99 4.02 7.72
C GLY A 153 -5.43 3.55 7.51
N CYS A 154 -5.59 2.32 7.04
CA CYS A 154 -6.92 1.71 6.81
C CYS A 154 -7.43 0.87 8.00
N PHE A 155 -6.63 0.71 9.06
CA PHE A 155 -7.08 0.10 10.32
C PHE A 155 -7.32 1.17 11.38
N ALA A 156 -8.29 0.95 12.29
CA ALA A 156 -8.73 1.96 13.24
C ALA A 156 -7.59 2.47 14.15
N ASP A 157 -6.82 1.57 14.77
CA ASP A 157 -5.70 1.88 15.68
C ASP A 157 -4.33 2.04 15.01
N SER A 158 -4.29 2.12 13.68
CA SER A 158 -3.03 2.37 12.96
C SER A 158 -2.44 3.74 13.32
N HIS A 159 -1.17 3.74 13.72
CA HIS A 159 -0.34 4.94 13.87
C HIS A 159 1.05 4.65 13.32
N ALA A 160 1.73 5.69 12.82
CA ALA A 160 3.02 5.53 12.16
C ALA A 160 4.08 5.01 13.15
N THR A 161 4.78 3.96 12.74
CA THR A 161 5.95 3.40 13.44
C THR A 161 7.24 3.70 12.70
N THR A 162 8.37 3.30 13.25
CA THR A 162 9.70 3.52 12.67
C THR A 162 10.37 2.21 12.27
N HIS A 163 11.40 2.25 11.42
CA HIS A 163 12.18 1.04 11.11
C HIS A 163 12.85 0.41 12.34
N ALA A 164 13.15 1.20 13.38
CA ALA A 164 13.76 0.70 14.62
C ALA A 164 12.74 0.01 15.53
N GLU A 165 11.52 0.54 15.58
CA GLU A 165 10.40 0.01 16.38
C GLU A 165 9.21 -0.22 15.45
N PRO A 166 9.26 -1.23 14.56
CA PRO A 166 8.34 -1.33 13.43
C PRO A 166 6.96 -1.83 13.81
N THR A 167 6.83 -2.51 14.95
CA THR A 167 5.60 -3.19 15.36
C THR A 167 5.14 -2.83 16.75
N PHE A 168 3.83 -2.93 16.96
CA PHE A 168 3.18 -2.82 18.26
C PHE A 168 2.02 -3.80 18.34
N LYS A 169 1.51 -4.03 19.55
CA LYS A 169 0.36 -4.92 19.76
C LYS A 169 -0.94 -4.14 19.80
N VAL A 170 -1.97 -4.71 19.19
CA VAL A 170 -3.37 -4.29 19.34
C VAL A 170 -4.17 -5.53 19.65
N HIS A 171 -4.79 -5.59 20.83
CA HIS A 171 -5.35 -6.82 21.39
C HIS A 171 -4.32 -7.97 21.35
N ASN A 172 -4.67 -9.07 20.66
CA ASN A 172 -3.81 -10.24 20.49
C ASN A 172 -3.10 -10.26 19.13
N SER A 173 -3.16 -9.18 18.36
CA SER A 173 -2.56 -9.05 17.03
C SER A 173 -1.36 -8.12 17.04
N ILE A 174 -0.53 -8.21 16.00
CA ILE A 174 0.65 -7.38 15.78
C ILE A 174 0.38 -6.45 14.61
N PHE A 175 0.60 -5.16 14.81
CA PHE A 175 0.49 -4.15 13.76
C PHE A 175 1.89 -3.77 13.30
N TYR A 176 2.05 -3.63 11.98
CA TYR A 176 3.22 -3.05 11.33
C TYR A 176 2.76 -1.84 10.52
N CYS A 177 3.25 -0.66 10.87
CA CYS A 177 2.76 0.62 10.32
C CYS A 177 3.92 1.58 9.99
N VAL A 178 5.03 1.07 9.46
CA VAL A 178 6.17 1.92 9.09
C VAL A 178 5.80 2.71 7.84
N ALA A 179 5.80 4.05 7.95
CA ALA A 179 5.44 4.96 6.87
C ALA A 179 6.30 4.78 5.60
N ASN A 180 7.62 4.92 5.74
CA ASN A 180 8.53 4.80 4.60
C ASN A 180 9.05 3.36 4.41
N MET A 181 8.16 2.40 4.10
CA MET A 181 8.57 1.01 3.86
C MET A 181 9.67 0.88 2.78
N PRO A 182 9.59 1.55 1.61
CA PRO A 182 10.62 1.45 0.57
C PRO A 182 12.01 1.93 1.01
N GLY A 183 12.10 2.74 2.06
CA GLY A 183 13.36 3.19 2.65
C GLY A 183 14.23 2.08 3.23
N ALA A 184 13.67 0.91 3.55
CA ALA A 184 14.45 -0.25 4.03
C ALA A 184 15.20 -1.00 2.92
N VAL A 185 14.92 -0.73 1.64
CA VAL A 185 15.54 -1.41 0.49
C VAL A 185 16.11 -0.41 -0.52
N PRO A 186 17.01 0.51 -0.12
CA PRO A 186 17.48 1.61 -0.96
C PRO A 186 18.15 1.13 -2.26
N ALA A 187 18.85 0.00 -2.22
CA ALA A 187 19.45 -0.62 -3.40
C ALA A 187 18.43 -0.99 -4.50
N THR A 188 17.15 -1.12 -4.14
CA THR A 188 16.05 -1.37 -5.08
C THR A 188 15.23 -0.10 -5.31
N SER A 189 14.80 0.57 -4.25
CA SER A 189 13.87 1.71 -4.32
C SER A 189 14.49 2.94 -4.99
N THR A 190 15.79 3.18 -4.82
CA THR A 190 16.49 4.27 -5.51
C THR A 190 16.42 4.10 -7.02
N TYR A 191 16.75 2.92 -7.55
CA TYR A 191 16.69 2.66 -9.00
C TYR A 191 15.25 2.69 -9.51
N ALA A 192 14.30 2.10 -8.77
CA ALA A 192 12.89 2.10 -9.15
C ALA A 192 12.34 3.52 -9.28
N LEU A 193 12.65 4.41 -8.34
CA LEU A 193 12.24 5.82 -8.39
C LEU A 193 13.00 6.60 -9.46
N SER A 194 14.33 6.45 -9.56
CA SER A 194 15.13 7.21 -10.53
C SER A 194 14.75 6.92 -11.97
N ASN A 195 14.41 5.66 -12.29
CA ASN A 195 14.03 5.26 -13.64
C ASN A 195 12.80 6.02 -14.17
N VAL A 196 11.86 6.37 -13.28
CA VAL A 196 10.65 7.11 -13.68
C VAL A 196 10.78 8.63 -13.50
N THR A 197 11.68 9.11 -12.65
CA THR A 197 11.89 10.56 -12.42
C THR A 197 12.92 11.18 -13.36
N LEU A 198 13.89 10.41 -13.87
CA LEU A 198 15.04 10.93 -14.63
C LEU A 198 14.63 11.80 -15.82
N ARG A 199 13.59 11.39 -16.57
CA ARG A 199 13.10 12.17 -17.72
C ARG A 199 12.62 13.58 -17.32
N TYR A 200 11.97 13.69 -16.16
CA TYR A 200 11.45 14.95 -15.64
C TYR A 200 12.58 15.81 -15.08
N ALA A 201 13.54 15.20 -14.38
CA ALA A 201 14.73 15.89 -13.89
C ALA A 201 15.54 16.50 -15.03
N LEU A 202 15.73 15.76 -16.14
CA LEU A 202 16.43 16.27 -17.33
C LEU A 202 15.65 17.40 -18.02
N ALA A 203 14.32 17.29 -18.12
CA ALA A 203 13.50 18.37 -18.67
C ALA A 203 13.63 19.67 -17.86
N LEU A 204 13.57 19.56 -16.53
CA LEU A 204 13.75 20.70 -15.63
C LEU A 204 15.16 21.29 -15.73
N ALA A 205 16.19 20.44 -15.80
CA ALA A 205 17.59 20.89 -15.90
C ALA A 205 17.88 21.62 -17.21
N ASN A 206 17.32 21.15 -18.33
CA ASN A 206 17.61 21.71 -19.66
C ASN A 206 16.76 22.94 -20.00
N LEU A 207 15.51 23.00 -19.52
CA LEU A 207 14.54 24.04 -19.91
C LEU A 207 14.25 25.04 -18.78
N GLY A 208 14.64 24.73 -17.55
CA GLY A 208 14.09 25.42 -16.37
C GLY A 208 12.63 25.00 -16.10
N TRP A 209 12.13 25.35 -14.92
CA TRP A 209 10.82 24.85 -14.47
C TRP A 209 9.65 25.37 -15.32
N ARG A 210 9.66 26.66 -15.69
CA ARG A 210 8.53 27.32 -16.37
C ARG A 210 8.29 26.73 -17.76
N ASP A 211 9.34 26.58 -18.55
CA ASP A 211 9.23 26.03 -19.91
C ASP A 211 8.99 24.52 -19.87
N ALA A 212 9.56 23.80 -18.90
CA ALA A 212 9.31 22.38 -18.72
C ALA A 212 7.84 22.08 -18.40
N VAL A 213 7.21 22.83 -17.48
CA VAL A 213 5.78 22.65 -17.17
C VAL A 213 4.87 23.11 -18.30
N ALA A 214 5.25 24.15 -19.06
CA ALA A 214 4.49 24.57 -20.24
C ALA A 214 4.50 23.51 -21.34
N LYS A 215 5.61 22.78 -21.48
CA LYS A 215 5.79 21.74 -22.50
C LYS A 215 5.21 20.38 -22.11
N ASP A 216 5.17 20.05 -20.82
CA ASP A 216 4.69 18.76 -20.31
C ASP A 216 3.55 18.96 -19.31
N ARG A 217 2.32 18.67 -19.75
CA ARG A 217 1.12 18.76 -18.91
C ARG A 217 1.19 17.83 -17.70
N SER A 218 1.81 16.65 -17.82
CA SER A 218 1.95 15.72 -16.70
C SER A 218 2.86 16.30 -15.61
N LEU A 219 3.90 17.03 -16.00
CA LEU A 219 4.78 17.74 -15.08
C LEU A 219 4.10 18.97 -14.48
N ALA A 220 3.31 19.71 -15.27
CA ALA A 220 2.53 20.86 -14.79
C ALA A 220 1.58 20.51 -13.65
N LEU A 221 0.95 19.33 -13.71
CA LEU A 221 0.10 18.81 -12.63
C LEU A 221 0.88 18.52 -11.34
N GLY A 222 2.21 18.50 -11.37
CA GLY A 222 3.08 18.41 -10.21
C GLY A 222 3.50 19.75 -9.59
N LEU A 223 3.19 20.90 -10.22
CA LEU A 223 3.57 22.20 -9.68
C LEU A 223 2.75 22.54 -8.44
N ASN A 224 3.43 22.73 -7.31
CA ASN A 224 2.79 23.01 -6.03
C ASN A 224 2.91 24.46 -5.59
N VAL A 225 4.13 25.01 -5.54
CA VAL A 225 4.41 26.35 -4.99
C VAL A 225 5.50 27.04 -5.80
N HIS A 226 5.36 28.34 -6.01
CA HIS A 226 6.43 29.22 -6.52
C HIS A 226 6.21 30.66 -6.03
N GLU A 227 7.26 31.34 -5.58
CA GLU A 227 7.21 32.75 -5.09
C GLU A 227 6.07 33.03 -4.07
N GLY A 228 5.86 32.12 -3.13
CA GLY A 228 4.81 32.25 -2.11
C GLY A 228 3.39 32.01 -2.62
N LYS A 229 3.20 31.66 -3.90
CA LYS A 229 1.91 31.32 -4.50
C LYS A 229 1.72 29.81 -4.58
N VAL A 230 0.52 29.35 -4.27
CA VAL A 230 0.13 27.93 -4.36
C VAL A 230 -0.57 27.68 -5.69
N TYR A 231 -0.09 26.71 -6.46
CA TYR A 231 -0.64 26.35 -7.78
C TYR A 231 -1.46 25.04 -7.74
N TYR A 232 -1.26 24.21 -6.71
CA TYR A 232 -1.96 22.93 -6.60
C TYR A 232 -3.25 23.05 -5.77
N GLN A 233 -4.38 22.80 -6.42
CA GLN A 233 -5.72 23.01 -5.85
C GLN A 233 -5.95 22.26 -4.54
N ALA A 234 -5.54 21.00 -4.44
CA ALA A 234 -5.79 20.20 -3.24
C ALA A 234 -5.05 20.76 -2.01
N VAL A 235 -3.81 21.24 -2.18
CA VAL A 235 -3.04 21.90 -1.12
C VAL A 235 -3.67 23.23 -0.74
N ALA A 236 -4.11 24.02 -1.72
CA ALA A 236 -4.79 25.28 -1.46
C ALA A 236 -6.06 25.08 -0.63
N THR A 237 -6.93 24.14 -1.02
CA THR A 237 -8.15 23.81 -0.28
C THR A 237 -7.86 23.28 1.12
N ALA A 238 -6.89 22.37 1.27
CA ALA A 238 -6.55 21.77 2.56
C ALA A 238 -6.05 22.78 3.61
N HIS A 239 -5.43 23.88 3.16
CA HIS A 239 -4.81 24.87 4.02
C HIS A 239 -5.44 26.28 3.93
N GLY A 240 -6.56 26.44 3.20
CA GLY A 240 -7.27 27.71 3.08
C GLY A 240 -6.55 28.78 2.24
N TYR A 241 -5.71 28.39 1.29
CA TYR A 241 -5.04 29.29 0.36
C TYR A 241 -5.82 29.47 -0.95
N THR A 242 -5.52 30.55 -1.67
CA THR A 242 -6.02 30.76 -3.05
C THR A 242 -5.10 30.08 -4.05
N VAL A 243 -5.70 29.47 -5.10
CA VAL A 243 -4.94 28.89 -6.21
C VAL A 243 -4.50 29.99 -7.18
N ALA A 244 -3.21 30.04 -7.46
CA ALA A 244 -2.63 30.87 -8.51
C ALA A 244 -2.68 30.17 -9.87
N THR A 245 -2.74 30.97 -10.93
CA THR A 245 -2.64 30.51 -12.31
C THR A 245 -1.25 30.82 -12.87
N LEU A 246 -0.78 29.94 -13.77
CA LEU A 246 0.45 30.14 -14.54
C LEU A 246 0.29 31.20 -15.63
#